data_AF-A0A5S3X3X1-F1
#
_entry.id   AF-A0A5S3X3X1-F1
#
_cell.length_a   1.000
_cell.length_b   1.000
_cell.length_c   1.000
_cell.angle_alpha   90.00
_cell.angle_beta   90.00
_cell.angle_gamma   90.00
#
_symmetry.space_group_name_H-M   'P 1'
#
loop_
_entity.id
_entity.type
_entity.pdbx_description
1 polymer ?
#
loop_
_entity_poly.entity_id
_entity_poly.type
_entity_poly.pdbx_seq_one_letter_code
_entity_poly.pdbx_strand_id
1 'polypeptide(L)'
;MFNLCESVFSRYLPKKLYHTIWLLRPFSIILLYILIGPVVNLPTTNPAAQVTFLPIVIMLLETSVYIAVMLMFKQQAYYFQSQLQAQKAELQMLKMQSNPHFLFNTLNLIASEVTLEPHKAKALIYDLSDLLRQTIELTKHQFVALEQELKLAELYLVLQQKRFADRLTFDLDCQSE
;
A
#
# COMPACT_ATOMS: atom_id res chain seq x y z
N MET A 1 -8.52 31.61 -2.60
CA MET A 1 -7.40 30.85 -3.22
C MET A 1 -6.38 30.35 -2.19
N PHE A 2 -6.07 31.14 -1.15
CA PHE A 2 -5.15 30.78 -0.03
C PHE A 2 -5.57 29.49 0.71
N ASN A 3 -6.85 29.37 1.09
CA ASN A 3 -7.34 28.25 1.91
C ASN A 3 -7.45 26.90 1.18
N LEU A 4 -7.61 26.91 -0.16
CA LEU A 4 -7.67 25.67 -0.95
C LEU A 4 -6.28 25.03 -1.14
N CYS A 5 -5.24 25.86 -1.20
CA CYS A 5 -3.86 25.40 -1.31
C CYS A 5 -3.35 24.85 0.03
N GLU A 6 -3.75 25.48 1.15
CA GLU A 6 -3.35 25.09 2.51
C GLU A 6 -3.84 23.69 2.93
N SER A 7 -5.05 23.30 2.53
CA SER A 7 -5.63 21.99 2.87
C SER A 7 -4.96 20.82 2.14
N VAL A 8 -4.46 21.07 0.93
CA VAL A 8 -3.79 20.04 0.11
C VAL A 8 -2.33 19.86 0.53
N PHE A 9 -1.64 20.94 0.89
CA PHE A 9 -0.20 20.92 1.18
C PHE A 9 0.17 20.46 2.59
N SER A 10 -0.67 20.75 3.60
CA SER A 10 -0.43 20.32 4.99
C SER A 10 -0.38 18.80 5.17
N ARG A 11 -0.84 18.03 4.17
CA ARG A 11 -0.81 16.56 4.15
C ARG A 11 0.50 15.96 3.65
N TYR A 12 1.33 16.71 2.93
CA TYR A 12 2.49 16.15 2.21
C TYR A 12 3.83 16.85 2.48
N LEU A 13 3.83 18.09 2.97
CA LEU A 13 5.04 18.83 3.34
C LEU A 13 4.95 19.34 4.78
N PRO A 14 6.05 19.31 5.57
CA PRO A 14 6.07 19.94 6.89
C PRO A 14 5.73 21.43 6.71
N LYS A 15 4.78 21.95 7.51
CA LYS A 15 4.25 23.32 7.42
C LYS A 15 5.33 24.40 7.26
N LYS A 16 6.51 24.19 7.86
CA LYS A 16 7.68 25.07 7.76
C LYS A 16 8.22 25.19 6.33
N LEU A 17 8.39 24.08 5.62
CA LEU A 17 9.03 24.06 4.30
C LEU A 17 8.15 24.67 3.21
N TYR A 18 6.82 24.48 3.30
CA TYR A 18 5.85 25.13 2.43
C TYR A 18 5.87 26.67 2.58
N HIS A 19 5.86 27.17 3.82
CA HIS A 19 5.94 28.61 4.07
C HIS A 19 7.23 29.21 3.53
N THR A 20 8.36 28.49 3.61
CA THR A 20 9.64 28.98 3.09
C THR A 20 9.62 29.11 1.57
N ILE A 21 9.04 28.14 0.85
CA ILE A 21 8.94 28.16 -0.62
C ILE A 21 8.06 29.33 -1.09
N TRP A 22 6.96 29.61 -0.39
CA TRP A 22 6.07 30.71 -0.74
C TRP A 22 6.72 32.09 -0.52
N LEU A 23 7.46 32.26 0.59
CA LEU A 23 8.17 33.50 0.90
C LEU A 23 9.33 33.81 -0.08
N LEU A 24 9.97 32.78 -0.64
CA LEU A 24 11.07 32.94 -1.60
C LEU A 24 10.62 33.23 -3.04
N ARG A 25 9.34 32.98 -3.34
CA ARG A 25 8.76 33.11 -4.69
C ARG A 25 8.80 34.52 -5.31
N PRO A 26 8.48 35.62 -4.60
CA PRO A 26 8.63 36.96 -5.19
C PRO A 26 10.08 37.26 -5.57
N PHE A 27 11.05 36.72 -4.83
CA PHE A 27 12.47 36.89 -5.15
C PHE A 27 12.89 36.13 -6.42
N SER A 28 12.32 34.94 -6.69
CA SER A 28 12.60 34.21 -7.94
C SER A 28 12.07 34.94 -9.17
N ILE A 29 10.86 35.52 -9.09
CA ILE A 29 10.25 36.29 -10.19
C ILE A 29 11.09 37.53 -10.52
N ILE A 30 11.52 38.28 -9.49
CA ILE A 30 12.37 39.47 -9.64
C ILE A 30 13.72 39.07 -10.26
N LEU A 31 14.35 37.99 -9.77
CA LEU A 31 15.62 37.49 -10.30
C LEU A 31 15.48 37.08 -11.79
N LEU A 32 14.43 36.35 -12.14
CA LEU A 32 14.19 35.88 -13.51
C LEU A 32 13.93 37.07 -14.45
N TYR A 33 13.20 38.08 -14.00
CA TYR A 33 12.95 39.31 -14.75
C TYR A 33 14.25 40.07 -15.03
N ILE A 34 15.13 40.22 -14.04
CA ILE A 34 16.44 40.90 -14.23
C ILE A 34 17.31 40.15 -15.24
N LEU A 35 17.27 38.81 -15.23
CA LEU A 35 18.10 37.96 -16.09
C LEU A 35 17.61 37.91 -17.55
N ILE A 36 16.28 37.84 -17.75
CA ILE A 36 15.66 37.60 -19.07
C ILE A 36 15.15 38.90 -19.71
N GLY A 37 14.72 39.87 -18.91
CA GLY A 37 14.13 41.13 -19.35
C GLY A 37 14.96 41.92 -20.39
N PRO A 38 16.29 42.08 -20.22
CA PRO A 38 17.12 42.78 -21.20
C PRO A 38 17.25 42.07 -22.56
N VAL A 39 17.06 40.75 -22.58
CA VAL A 39 17.16 39.92 -23.79
C VAL A 39 15.83 39.89 -24.54
N VAL A 40 14.71 39.97 -23.81
CA VAL A 40 13.35 39.93 -24.36
C VAL A 40 12.86 41.34 -24.68
N ASN A 41 13.10 41.77 -25.92
CA ASN A 41 12.50 42.99 -26.47
C ASN A 41 11.13 42.66 -27.06
N LEU A 42 10.08 43.02 -26.34
CA LEU A 42 8.72 42.93 -26.88
C LEU A 42 8.54 44.02 -27.96
N PRO A 43 7.82 43.74 -29.06
CA PRO A 43 7.50 44.72 -30.09
C PRO A 43 6.43 45.71 -29.58
N THR A 44 6.75 46.42 -28.52
CA THR A 44 5.89 47.42 -27.88
C THR A 44 6.62 48.75 -27.88
N THR A 45 6.00 49.78 -28.45
CA THR A 45 6.56 51.15 -28.44
C THR A 45 6.48 51.81 -27.07
N ASN A 46 5.74 51.22 -26.12
CA ASN A 46 5.56 51.73 -24.77
C ASN A 46 6.43 50.96 -23.75
N PRO A 47 7.45 51.59 -23.15
CA PRO A 47 8.30 50.93 -22.16
C PRO A 47 7.53 50.48 -20.90
N ALA A 48 6.42 51.14 -20.54
CA ALA A 48 5.60 50.72 -19.40
C ALA A 48 4.87 49.39 -19.64
N ALA A 49 4.55 49.08 -20.90
CA ALA A 49 3.90 47.81 -21.27
C ALA A 49 4.86 46.63 -21.14
N GLN A 50 6.14 46.82 -21.50
CA GLN A 50 7.18 45.80 -21.40
C GLN A 50 7.47 45.42 -19.93
N VAL A 51 7.53 46.42 -19.04
CA VAL A 51 7.78 46.22 -17.60
C VAL A 51 6.62 45.52 -16.89
N THR A 52 5.40 45.62 -17.42
CA THR A 52 4.19 45.02 -16.80
C THR A 52 3.88 43.62 -17.34
N PHE A 53 4.05 43.38 -18.65
CA PHE A 53 3.62 42.13 -19.28
C PHE A 53 4.52 40.93 -18.94
N LEU A 54 5.84 41.11 -19.02
CA LEU A 54 6.81 40.03 -18.81
C LEU A 54 6.73 39.35 -17.42
N PRO A 55 6.65 40.07 -16.28
CA PRO A 55 6.55 39.43 -14.96
C PRO A 55 5.23 38.67 -14.76
N ILE A 56 4.13 39.13 -15.39
CA ILE A 56 2.84 38.42 -15.32
C ILE A 56 2.95 37.05 -16.01
N VAL A 57 3.59 37.00 -17.19
CA VAL A 57 3.81 35.73 -17.91
C VAL A 57 4.69 34.79 -17.10
N ILE A 58 5.78 35.30 -16.51
CA ILE A 58 6.67 34.51 -15.63
C ILE A 58 5.89 33.94 -14.44
N MET A 59 5.06 34.76 -13.79
CA MET A 59 4.22 34.33 -12.67
C MET A 59 3.22 33.22 -13.08
N LEU A 60 2.58 33.35 -14.25
CA LEU A 60 1.65 32.34 -14.78
C LEU A 60 2.36 31.01 -15.11
N LEU A 61 3.55 31.08 -15.72
CA LEU A 61 4.33 29.89 -16.03
C LEU A 61 4.78 29.17 -14.75
N GLU A 62 5.37 29.89 -13.79
CA GLU A 62 5.77 29.29 -12.52
C GLU A 62 4.58 28.68 -11.76
N THR A 63 3.41 29.33 -11.77
CA THR A 63 2.21 28.81 -11.10
C THR A 63 1.69 27.54 -11.77
N SER A 64 1.70 27.50 -13.10
CA SER A 64 1.30 26.29 -13.87
C SER A 64 2.23 25.09 -13.60
N VAL A 65 3.55 25.30 -13.63
CA VAL A 65 4.56 24.25 -13.36
C VAL A 65 4.41 23.74 -11.93
N TYR A 66 4.23 24.63 -10.97
CA TYR A 66 4.02 24.28 -9.57
C TYR A 66 2.76 23.42 -9.37
N ILE A 67 1.64 23.81 -9.98
CA ILE A 67 0.38 23.04 -9.91
C ILE A 67 0.56 21.66 -10.56
N ALA A 68 1.21 21.59 -11.71
CA ALA A 68 1.46 20.32 -12.41
C ALA A 68 2.28 19.34 -11.55
N VAL A 69 3.39 19.80 -10.98
CA VAL A 69 4.23 18.99 -10.07
C VAL A 69 3.42 18.50 -8.87
N MET A 70 2.57 19.36 -8.30
CA MET A 70 1.71 18.97 -7.18
C MET A 70 0.66 17.93 -7.53
N LEU A 71 0.04 18.05 -8.70
CA LEU A 71 -0.91 17.05 -9.18
C LEU A 71 -0.22 15.70 -9.39
N MET A 72 1.00 15.70 -9.91
CA MET A 72 1.82 14.49 -10.07
C MET A 72 2.11 13.81 -8.72
N PHE A 73 2.58 14.57 -7.72
CA PHE A 73 2.81 14.02 -6.38
C PHE A 73 1.53 13.48 -5.73
N LYS A 74 0.42 14.19 -5.90
CA LYS A 74 -0.89 13.76 -5.39
C LYS A 74 -1.33 12.45 -6.04
N GLN A 75 -1.14 12.31 -7.34
CA GLN A 75 -1.46 11.09 -8.08
C GLN A 75 -0.61 9.90 -7.62
N GLN A 76 0.70 10.11 -7.43
CA GLN A 76 1.59 9.07 -6.87
C GLN A 76 1.16 8.63 -5.48
N ALA A 77 0.78 9.57 -4.61
CA ALA A 77 0.32 9.26 -3.25
C ALA A 77 -0.99 8.45 -3.25
N TYR A 78 -1.96 8.82 -4.10
CA TYR A 78 -3.20 8.05 -4.24
C TYR A 78 -2.96 6.63 -4.74
N TYR A 79 -2.06 6.48 -5.72
CA TYR A 79 -1.69 5.19 -6.26
C TYR A 79 -1.10 4.28 -5.16
N PHE A 80 -0.13 4.79 -4.40
CA PHE A 80 0.48 4.03 -3.31
C PHE A 80 -0.53 3.69 -2.20
N GLN A 81 -1.43 4.62 -1.86
CA GLN A 81 -2.46 4.38 -0.87
C GLN A 81 -3.44 3.28 -1.31
N SER A 82 -3.84 3.27 -2.58
CA SER A 82 -4.71 2.24 -3.14
C SER A 82 -4.04 0.87 -3.11
N GLN A 83 -2.76 0.78 -3.50
CA GLN A 83 -1.99 -0.46 -3.40
C GLN A 83 -1.89 -0.97 -1.96
N LEU A 84 -1.61 -0.08 -1.01
CA LEU A 84 -1.53 -0.44 0.41
C LEU A 84 -2.87 -0.95 0.95
N GLN A 85 -3.99 -0.35 0.51
CA GLN A 85 -5.33 -0.82 0.87
C GLN A 85 -5.63 -2.20 0.27
N ALA A 86 -5.26 -2.43 -1.00
CA ALA A 86 -5.41 -3.72 -1.66
C ALA A 86 -4.59 -4.81 -0.94
N GLN A 87 -3.31 -4.55 -0.66
CA GLN A 87 -2.46 -5.48 0.10
C GLN A 87 -2.98 -5.76 1.51
N LYS A 88 -3.53 -4.74 2.18
CA LYS A 88 -4.16 -4.94 3.51
C LYS A 88 -5.41 -5.78 3.43
N ALA A 89 -6.24 -5.59 2.40
CA ALA A 89 -7.43 -6.39 2.18
C ALA A 89 -7.07 -7.84 1.83
N GLU A 90 -6.04 -8.05 1.01
CA GLU A 90 -5.47 -9.36 0.70
C GLU A 90 -4.93 -10.04 1.97
N LEU A 91 -4.11 -9.34 2.77
CA LEU A 91 -3.65 -9.83 4.06
C LEU A 91 -4.80 -10.14 5.04
N GLN A 92 -5.85 -9.32 5.06
CA GLN A 92 -7.03 -9.57 5.88
C GLN A 92 -7.82 -10.78 5.38
N MET A 93 -7.91 -10.98 4.07
CA MET A 93 -8.52 -12.16 3.46
C MET A 93 -7.71 -13.43 3.78
N LEU A 94 -6.38 -13.40 3.66
CA LEU A 94 -5.50 -14.48 4.11
C LEU A 94 -5.68 -14.76 5.61
N LYS A 95 -5.78 -13.71 6.44
CA LYS A 95 -6.05 -13.84 7.87
C LYS A 95 -7.45 -14.38 8.19
N MET A 96 -8.45 -14.08 7.37
CA MET A 96 -9.80 -14.62 7.51
C MET A 96 -9.87 -16.08 7.06
N GLN A 97 -9.07 -16.47 6.05
CA GLN A 97 -8.93 -17.86 5.61
C GLN A 97 -8.23 -18.73 6.67
N SER A 98 -7.26 -18.18 7.42
CA SER A 98 -6.69 -18.84 8.60
C SER A 98 -7.52 -18.51 9.85
N ASN A 99 -8.54 -19.30 10.18
CA ASN A 99 -9.33 -19.17 11.41
C ASN A 99 -8.40 -18.84 12.62
N PRO A 100 -8.37 -17.60 13.13
CA PRO A 100 -7.36 -17.19 14.11
C PRO A 100 -7.47 -18.01 15.39
N HIS A 101 -8.69 -18.46 15.73
CA HIS A 101 -8.92 -19.38 16.83
C HIS A 101 -8.33 -20.78 16.57
N PHE A 102 -8.33 -21.29 15.33
CA PHE A 102 -7.59 -22.51 15.00
C PHE A 102 -6.10 -22.33 15.26
N LEU A 103 -5.49 -21.26 14.77
CA LEU A 103 -4.06 -21.02 14.92
C LEU A 103 -3.65 -20.95 16.40
N PHE A 104 -4.38 -20.18 17.22
CA PHE A 104 -4.13 -20.10 18.66
C PHE A 104 -4.29 -21.45 19.36
N ASN A 105 -5.33 -22.21 19.02
CA ASN A 105 -5.54 -23.53 19.64
C ASN A 105 -4.45 -24.54 19.25
N THR A 106 -4.02 -24.53 17.98
CA THR A 106 -2.96 -25.42 17.51
C THR A 106 -1.62 -25.06 18.15
N LEU A 107 -1.31 -23.77 18.32
CA LEU A 107 -0.12 -23.33 19.06
C LEU A 107 -0.16 -23.74 20.54
N ASN A 108 -1.32 -23.65 21.20
CA ASN A 108 -1.48 -24.09 22.58
C ASN A 108 -1.31 -25.62 22.73
N LEU A 109 -1.84 -26.40 21.79
CA LEU A 109 -1.62 -27.85 21.73
C LEU A 109 -0.12 -28.14 21.59
N ILE A 110 0.55 -27.51 20.63
CA ILE A 110 2.01 -27.65 20.44
C ILE A 110 2.74 -27.33 21.75
N ALA A 111 2.41 -26.22 22.40
CA ALA A 111 3.05 -25.82 23.66
C ALA A 111 2.88 -26.86 24.77
N SER A 112 1.70 -27.51 24.88
CA SER A 112 1.49 -28.60 25.84
C SER A 112 2.26 -29.88 25.47
N GLU A 113 2.37 -30.18 24.18
CA GLU A 113 3.03 -31.38 23.67
C GLU A 113 4.55 -31.27 23.69
N VAL A 114 5.13 -30.06 23.66
CA VAL A 114 6.59 -29.87 23.73
C VAL A 114 7.20 -30.50 24.98
N THR A 115 6.48 -30.47 26.10
CA THR A 115 6.97 -31.02 27.38
C THR A 115 6.61 -32.51 27.53
N LEU A 116 5.48 -32.95 26.98
CA LEU A 116 4.97 -34.31 27.14
C LEU A 116 5.51 -35.27 26.07
N GLU A 117 5.42 -34.89 24.80
CA GLU A 117 5.83 -35.68 23.64
C GLU A 117 6.53 -34.80 22.59
N PRO A 118 7.82 -34.45 22.77
CA PRO A 118 8.54 -33.52 21.90
C PRO A 118 8.52 -33.91 20.41
N HIS A 119 8.51 -35.21 20.11
CA HIS A 119 8.42 -35.71 18.73
C HIS A 119 7.07 -35.38 18.07
N LYS A 120 5.97 -35.48 18.83
CA LYS A 120 4.62 -35.13 18.37
C LYS A 120 4.47 -33.63 18.19
N ALA A 121 4.99 -32.83 19.11
CA ALA A 121 5.05 -31.37 18.96
C ALA A 121 5.81 -30.95 17.70
N LYS A 122 6.96 -31.59 17.42
CA LYS A 122 7.74 -31.32 16.21
C LYS A 122 6.96 -31.66 14.94
N ALA A 123 6.23 -32.77 14.92
CA ALA A 123 5.37 -33.13 13.80
C ALA A 123 4.23 -32.11 13.58
N LEU A 124 3.56 -31.68 14.65
CA LEU A 124 2.51 -30.67 14.59
C LEU A 124 3.01 -29.31 14.05
N ILE A 125 4.25 -28.94 14.37
CA ILE A 125 4.89 -27.72 13.82
C ILE A 125 5.08 -27.84 12.30
N TYR A 126 5.53 -29.00 11.80
CA TYR A 126 5.69 -29.21 10.36
C TYR A 126 4.34 -29.20 9.65
N ASP A 127 3.35 -29.94 10.15
CA ASP A 127 2.01 -30.00 9.56
C ASP A 127 1.37 -28.61 9.50
N LEU A 128 1.50 -27.81 10.57
CA LEU A 128 1.00 -26.44 10.60
C LEU A 128 1.75 -25.54 9.60
N SER A 129 3.07 -25.72 9.47
CA SER A 129 3.89 -24.96 8.52
C SER A 129 3.51 -25.28 7.07
N ASP A 130 3.24 -26.55 6.77
CA ASP A 130 2.83 -27.00 5.44
C ASP A 130 1.43 -26.51 5.10
N LEU A 131 0.49 -26.54 6.06
CA LEU A 131 -0.85 -25.98 5.88
C LEU A 131 -0.81 -24.49 5.57
N LEU A 132 -0.03 -23.73 6.33
CA LEU A 132 0.12 -22.28 6.11
C LEU A 132 0.77 -21.98 4.75
N ARG A 133 1.81 -22.75 4.38
CA ARG A 133 2.48 -22.60 3.08
C ARG A 133 1.51 -22.88 1.94
N GLN A 134 0.80 -24.01 1.96
CA GLN A 134 -0.14 -24.37 0.89
C GLN A 134 -1.31 -23.38 0.79
N THR A 135 -1.84 -22.91 1.92
CA THR A 135 -2.88 -21.86 1.93
C THR A 135 -2.40 -20.61 1.20
N ILE A 136 -1.19 -20.12 1.52
CA ILE A 136 -0.63 -18.92 0.88
C ILE A 136 -0.40 -19.15 -0.62
N GLU A 137 0.10 -20.31 -1.03
CA GLU A 137 0.34 -20.61 -2.44
C GLU A 137 -0.97 -20.68 -3.24
N LEU A 138 -2.01 -21.34 -2.71
CA LEU A 138 -3.28 -21.50 -3.40
C LEU A 138 -4.04 -20.16 -3.53
N THR A 139 -3.93 -19.25 -2.56
CA THR A 139 -4.55 -17.91 -2.63
C THR A 139 -3.94 -17.00 -3.71
N LYS A 140 -2.74 -17.31 -4.23
CA LYS A 140 -2.14 -16.57 -5.36
C LYS A 140 -2.81 -16.88 -6.70
N HIS A 141 -3.58 -17.96 -6.79
CA HIS A 141 -4.23 -18.41 -8.00
C HIS A 141 -5.71 -18.05 -8.01
N GLN A 142 -6.21 -17.48 -9.10
CA GLN A 142 -7.63 -17.16 -9.26
C GLN A 142 -8.48 -18.43 -9.44
N PHE A 143 -7.90 -19.48 -10.03
CA PHE A 143 -8.51 -20.79 -10.20
C PHE A 143 -7.53 -21.85 -9.70
N VAL A 144 -8.03 -22.76 -8.86
CA VAL A 144 -7.26 -23.84 -8.23
C VAL A 144 -7.91 -25.16 -8.62
N ALA A 145 -7.11 -26.20 -8.88
CA ALA A 145 -7.65 -27.52 -9.16
C ALA A 145 -8.31 -28.11 -7.90
N LEU A 146 -9.48 -28.73 -8.04
CA LEU A 146 -10.22 -29.33 -6.92
C LEU A 146 -9.35 -30.30 -6.10
N GLU A 147 -8.48 -31.06 -6.76
CA GLU A 147 -7.53 -31.96 -6.11
C GLU A 147 -6.61 -31.23 -5.11
N GLN A 148 -6.18 -30.01 -5.43
CA GLN A 148 -5.30 -29.22 -4.56
C GLN A 148 -6.07 -28.63 -3.37
N GLU A 149 -7.33 -28.23 -3.58
CA GLU A 149 -8.20 -27.79 -2.48
C GLU A 149 -8.53 -28.95 -1.53
N LEU A 150 -8.79 -30.14 -2.07
CA LEU A 150 -9.03 -31.35 -1.27
C LEU A 150 -7.81 -31.74 -0.43
N LYS A 151 -6.59 -31.67 -1.00
CA LYS A 151 -5.35 -31.91 -0.25
C LYS A 151 -5.18 -30.91 0.89
N LEU A 152 -5.50 -29.63 0.67
CA LEU A 152 -5.46 -28.62 1.73
C LEU A 152 -6.50 -28.91 2.81
N ALA A 153 -7.71 -29.30 2.43
CA ALA A 153 -8.80 -29.65 3.35
C ALA A 153 -8.47 -30.89 4.18
N GLU A 154 -7.87 -31.93 3.58
CA GLU A 154 -7.40 -33.12 4.28
C GLU A 154 -6.34 -32.77 5.32
N LEU A 155 -5.32 -31.98 4.93
CA LEU A 155 -4.27 -31.54 5.85
C LEU A 155 -4.84 -30.76 7.04
N TYR A 156 -5.84 -29.91 6.81
CA TYR A 156 -6.56 -29.20 7.87
C TYR A 156 -7.32 -30.15 8.80
N LEU A 157 -8.04 -31.13 8.24
CA LEU A 157 -8.81 -32.11 9.01
C LEU A 157 -7.91 -33.02 9.84
N VAL A 158 -6.76 -33.43 9.31
CA VAL A 158 -5.73 -34.19 10.05
C VAL A 158 -5.23 -33.39 11.26
N LEU A 159 -4.94 -32.09 11.09
CA LEU A 159 -4.53 -31.21 12.19
C LEU A 159 -5.64 -31.04 13.24
N GLN A 160 -6.90 -30.90 12.81
CA GLN A 160 -8.03 -30.83 13.73
C GLN A 160 -8.25 -32.16 14.45
N GLN A 161 -8.05 -33.29 13.79
CA GLN A 161 -8.18 -34.61 14.42
C GLN A 161 -7.10 -34.82 15.49
N LYS A 162 -5.84 -34.43 15.21
CA LYS A 162 -4.78 -34.46 16.25
C LYS A 162 -5.12 -33.59 17.46
N ARG A 163 -5.83 -32.48 17.26
CA ARG A 163 -6.29 -31.58 18.33
C ARG A 163 -7.47 -32.13 19.12
N PHE A 164 -8.46 -32.72 18.44
CA PHE A 164 -9.69 -33.20 19.08
C PHE A 164 -9.64 -34.68 19.46
N ALA A 165 -8.55 -35.37 19.09
CA ALA A 165 -8.35 -36.81 19.28
C ALA A 165 -9.63 -37.58 18.87
N ASP A 166 -10.18 -38.36 19.80
CA ASP A 166 -11.33 -39.23 19.58
C ASP A 166 -12.64 -38.47 19.35
N ARG A 167 -12.66 -37.15 19.57
CA ARG A 167 -13.86 -36.31 19.41
C ARG A 167 -14.09 -35.85 17.98
N LEU A 168 -13.16 -36.12 17.06
CA LEU A 168 -13.31 -35.79 15.66
C LEU A 168 -12.93 -37.00 14.79
N THR A 169 -13.92 -37.51 14.07
CA THR A 169 -13.76 -38.42 12.95
C THR A 169 -14.24 -37.72 11.69
N PHE A 170 -13.54 -37.93 10.58
CA PHE A 170 -13.93 -37.35 9.29
C PHE A 170 -13.73 -38.40 8.20
N ASP A 171 -14.53 -38.29 7.15
CA ASP A 171 -14.47 -39.08 5.93
C ASP A 171 -14.57 -38.10 4.75
N LEU A 172 -13.73 -38.29 3.74
CA LEU A 172 -13.67 -37.45 2.56
C LEU A 172 -14.09 -38.30 1.36
N ASP A 173 -15.33 -38.13 0.92
CA ASP A 173 -15.83 -38.70 -0.32
C ASP A 173 -15.80 -37.63 -1.42
N CYS A 174 -14.98 -37.85 -2.44
CA CYS A 174 -14.96 -37.01 -3.63
C CYS A 174 -14.96 -37.88 -4.87
N GLN A 175 -16.01 -37.73 -5.69
CA GLN A 175 -16.11 -38.39 -6.99
C GLN A 175 -15.28 -37.60 -8.01
N SER A 176 -14.23 -38.23 -8.53
CA SER A 176 -13.50 -37.73 -9.69
C SER A 176 -14.36 -37.89 -10.94
N GLU A 177 -14.86 -36.79 -11.51
CA GLU A 177 -15.28 -36.74 -12.92
C GLU A 177 -14.09 -36.44 -13.82
#